data_AF-A0A940P2A4-F1
#
_entry.id   AF-A0A940P2A4-F1
#
_cell.length_a   1.000
_cell.length_b   1.000
_cell.length_c   1.000
_cell.angle_alpha   90.00
_cell.angle_beta   90.00
_cell.angle_gamma   90.00
#
_symmetry.space_group_name_H-M   'P 1'
#
loop_
_entity.id
_entity.type
_entity.pdbx_description
1 polymer ?
#
loop_
_entity_poly.entity_id
_entity_poly.type
_entity_poly.pdbx_seq_one_letter_code
_entity_poly.pdbx_strand_id
1 'polypeptide(L)'
;MKLQSFSDYTFIDGGVCAATGFKANGVCCGLKHDALPEDTATEQNLAANNALPEEDNAPKKNDLAMILSDTDCAAAAVYTSNKVKGAPIQVTKKHL
;
A
#
# COMPACT_ATOMS: atom_id res chain seq x y z
N MET A 1 15.97 8.12 -6.37
CA MET A 1 16.55 7.02 -5.56
C MET A 1 17.56 6.29 -6.42
N LYS A 2 18.78 6.02 -5.93
CA LYS A 2 19.75 5.18 -6.65
C LYS A 2 19.51 3.73 -6.22
N LEU A 3 19.21 2.85 -7.17
CA LEU A 3 19.12 1.42 -6.91
C LEU A 3 20.54 0.91 -6.56
N GLN A 4 20.68 0.27 -5.40
CA GLN A 4 21.91 -0.41 -5.01
C GLN A 4 21.79 -1.87 -5.46
N SER A 5 22.74 -2.33 -6.28
CA SER A 5 22.82 -3.73 -6.68
C SER A 5 23.50 -4.53 -5.56
N PHE A 6 22.87 -5.60 -5.11
CA PHE A 6 23.44 -6.55 -4.17
C PHE A 6 23.84 -7.82 -4.95
N SER A 7 25.01 -8.40 -4.64
CA SER A 7 25.51 -9.59 -5.35
C SER A 7 24.57 -10.79 -5.23
N ASP A 8 23.81 -10.87 -4.14
CA ASP A 8 23.06 -12.07 -3.76
C ASP A 8 21.60 -12.02 -4.23
N TYR A 9 21.19 -10.93 -4.89
CA TYR A 9 19.81 -10.74 -5.34
C TYR A 9 19.75 -10.27 -6.79
N THR A 10 19.02 -11.01 -7.62
CA THR A 10 18.72 -10.59 -8.99
C THR A 10 17.59 -9.58 -8.97
N PHE A 11 17.84 -8.38 -9.49
CA PHE A 11 16.80 -7.37 -9.67
C PHE A 11 15.94 -7.73 -10.89
N ILE A 12 14.62 -7.70 -10.71
CA ILE A 12 13.64 -7.92 -11.77
C ILE A 12 12.91 -6.60 -12.01
N ASP A 13 12.90 -6.14 -13.26
CA ASP A 13 12.17 -4.93 -13.64
C ASP A 13 10.66 -5.21 -13.66
N GLY A 14 9.87 -4.24 -13.17
CA GLY A 14 8.41 -4.33 -13.07
C GLY A 14 7.86 -4.20 -11.65
N GLY A 15 6.59 -4.58 -11.48
CA GLY A 15 5.89 -4.54 -10.19
C GLY A 15 6.04 -5.81 -9.36
N VAL A 16 5.25 -5.93 -8.30
CA VAL A 16 5.30 -7.08 -7.36
C VAL A 16 4.97 -8.43 -8.02
N CYS A 17 4.21 -8.43 -9.13
CA CYS A 17 3.87 -9.63 -9.89
C CYS A 17 4.88 -9.96 -11.01
N ALA A 18 5.98 -9.20 -11.14
CA ALA A 18 7.02 -9.51 -12.14
C ALA A 18 7.82 -10.76 -11.76
N ALA A 19 7.97 -11.02 -10.46
CA ALA A 19 8.54 -12.25 -9.95
C ALA A 19 7.54 -13.42 -10.07
N THR A 20 8.00 -14.56 -10.57
CA THR A 20 7.19 -15.77 -10.69
C THR A 20 6.68 -16.24 -9.33
N GLY A 21 5.41 -16.61 -9.26
CA GLY A 21 4.77 -17.14 -8.05
C GLY A 21 4.14 -16.09 -7.14
N PHE A 22 4.14 -14.80 -7.53
CA PHE A 22 3.46 -13.74 -6.79
C PHE A 22 2.22 -13.22 -7.53
N LYS A 23 1.14 -13.01 -6.78
CA LYS A 23 -0.12 -12.41 -7.24
C LYS A 23 -0.44 -11.21 -6.37
N ALA A 24 -1.09 -10.21 -6.95
CA ALA A 24 -1.57 -9.06 -6.21
C ALA A 24 -2.91 -8.59 -6.74
N ASN A 25 -3.73 -8.04 -5.86
CA ASN A 25 -4.97 -7.38 -6.25
C ASN A 25 -5.27 -6.21 -5.30
N GLY A 26 -6.11 -5.28 -5.75
CA GLY A 26 -6.67 -4.22 -4.94
C GLY A 26 -8.16 -4.06 -5.24
N VAL A 27 -8.92 -3.70 -4.20
CA VAL A 27 -10.37 -3.48 -4.30
C VAL A 27 -10.75 -2.20 -3.58
N CYS A 28 -11.88 -1.61 -3.96
CA CYS A 28 -12.54 -0.56 -3.19
C CYS A 28 -13.55 -1.20 -2.23
N CYS A 29 -13.21 -1.28 -0.94
CA CYS A 29 -14.05 -1.82 0.12
C CYS A 29 -14.72 -0.75 1.00
N GLY A 30 -14.50 0.54 0.73
CA GLY A 30 -15.23 1.63 1.40
C GLY A 30 -14.60 2.10 2.71
N LEU A 31 -13.30 1.88 2.90
CA LEU A 31 -12.52 2.51 3.99
C LEU A 31 -12.29 4.00 3.71
N LYS A 32 -12.34 4.37 2.43
CA LYS A 32 -12.26 5.73 1.94
C LYS A 32 -13.50 6.54 2.35
N HIS A 33 -13.34 7.64 3.09
CA HIS A 33 -14.43 8.55 3.49
C HIS A 33 -14.39 9.84 2.65
N ASP A 34 -15.47 10.61 2.64
CA ASP A 34 -15.56 11.87 1.90
C ASP A 34 -14.56 12.92 2.43
N ALA A 35 -14.20 13.89 1.58
CA ALA A 35 -13.27 14.95 1.98
C ALA A 35 -13.82 15.75 3.16
N LEU A 36 -12.94 16.22 4.05
CA LEU A 36 -13.30 17.23 5.04
C LEU A 36 -13.73 18.52 4.32
N PRO A 37 -14.73 19.26 4.84
CA PRO A 37 -15.29 20.44 4.18
C PRO A 37 -14.25 21.53 3.90
N GLU A 38 -14.48 22.24 2.79
CA GLU A 38 -13.54 23.08 2.03
C GLU A 38 -12.82 24.20 2.81
N ASP A 39 -13.35 24.63 3.97
CA ASP A 39 -12.76 25.70 4.78
C ASP A 39 -11.35 25.38 5.36
N THR A 40 -10.87 24.15 5.17
CA THR A 40 -9.54 23.70 5.65
C THR A 40 -8.65 23.04 4.60
N ALA A 41 -9.09 22.93 3.35
CA ALA A 41 -8.37 22.17 2.32
C ALA A 41 -7.92 23.06 1.15
N THR A 42 -6.64 23.42 1.11
CA THR A 42 -5.99 23.93 -0.10
C THR A 42 -5.99 22.88 -1.21
N GLU A 43 -6.16 23.30 -2.48
CA GLU A 43 -6.32 22.46 -3.68
C GLU A 43 -5.30 21.32 -3.82
N GLN A 44 -4.09 21.51 -3.28
CA GLN A 44 -3.01 20.50 -3.30
C GLN A 44 -3.30 19.28 -2.41
N ASN A 45 -4.20 19.38 -1.43
CA ASN A 45 -4.54 18.30 -0.50
C ASN A 45 -5.75 17.45 -0.95
N LEU A 46 -6.46 17.82 -2.02
CA LEU A 46 -7.60 17.03 -2.52
C LEU A 46 -7.17 15.72 -3.21
N ALA A 47 -5.97 15.69 -3.81
CA ALA A 47 -5.44 14.49 -4.47
C ALA A 47 -4.73 13.51 -3.50
N ALA A 48 -4.30 14.02 -2.34
CA ALA A 48 -3.52 13.28 -1.34
C ALA A 48 -4.39 12.68 -0.23
N ASN A 49 -5.59 13.21 -0.04
CA ASN A 49 -6.55 12.64 0.88
C ASN A 49 -7.39 11.61 0.16
N ASN A 50 -7.61 10.51 0.86
CA ASN A 50 -8.48 9.44 0.47
C ASN A 50 -9.95 9.91 0.46
N ALA A 51 -10.30 10.93 -0.33
CA ALA A 51 -11.66 11.43 -0.54
C ALA A 51 -12.29 10.82 -1.81
N LEU A 52 -13.47 10.22 -1.69
CA LEU A 52 -14.31 9.89 -2.85
C LEU A 52 -14.76 11.20 -3.51
N PRO A 53 -14.76 11.31 -4.85
CA PRO A 53 -15.50 12.39 -5.50
C PRO A 53 -17.00 12.14 -5.30
N GLU A 54 -17.72 13.17 -4.86
CA GLU A 54 -19.19 13.21 -4.76
C GLU A 54 -19.84 13.27 -6.15
N GLU A 55 -19.60 12.26 -6.98
CA GLU A 55 -20.12 12.16 -8.34
C GLU A 55 -20.54 10.71 -8.58
N ASP A 56 -21.83 10.49 -8.92
CA ASP A 56 -22.47 9.18 -9.14
C ASP A 56 -21.82 8.30 -10.24
N ASN A 57 -20.78 8.79 -10.91
CA ASN A 57 -20.02 8.09 -11.96
C ASN A 57 -18.48 8.20 -11.83
N ALA A 58 -17.94 8.68 -10.71
CA ALA A 58 -16.50 8.75 -10.53
C ALA A 58 -15.87 7.36 -10.27
N PRO A 59 -14.73 7.01 -10.91
CA PRO A 59 -14.07 5.74 -10.70
C PRO A 59 -13.56 5.64 -9.26
N LYS A 60 -14.15 4.71 -8.49
CA LYS A 60 -13.75 4.43 -7.11
C LYS A 60 -12.31 3.92 -7.08
N LYS A 61 -11.45 4.61 -6.33
CA LYS A 61 -10.05 4.18 -6.13
C LYS A 61 -10.01 3.00 -5.16
N ASN A 62 -9.18 2.01 -5.45
CA ASN A 62 -8.93 0.89 -4.52
C ASN A 62 -8.33 1.42 -3.21
N ASP A 63 -8.83 0.93 -2.08
CA ASP A 63 -8.46 1.33 -0.71
C ASP A 63 -8.00 0.13 0.15
N LEU A 64 -8.09 -1.09 -0.40
CA LEU A 64 -7.55 -2.31 0.17
C LEU A 64 -6.72 -3.05 -0.88
N ALA A 65 -5.58 -3.61 -0.44
CA ALA A 65 -4.68 -4.38 -1.30
C ALA A 65 -4.23 -5.68 -0.62
N MET A 66 -3.96 -6.69 -1.43
CA MET A 66 -3.40 -7.97 -1.01
C MET A 66 -2.31 -8.41 -1.98
N ILE A 67 -1.22 -8.94 -1.42
CA ILE A 67 -0.14 -9.61 -2.16
C ILE A 67 -0.10 -11.04 -1.61
N LEU A 68 -0.02 -12.02 -2.51
CA LEU A 68 -0.02 -13.44 -2.22
C LEU A 68 1.17 -14.10 -2.91
N SER A 69 1.87 -14.96 -2.18
CA SER A 69 2.80 -15.94 -2.75
C SER A 69 2.06 -17.25 -2.95
N ASP A 70 2.26 -17.89 -4.11
CA ASP A 70 1.66 -19.18 -4.45
C ASP A 70 2.23 -20.33 -3.60
N THR A 71 3.41 -20.15 -3.02
CA THR A 71 4.07 -21.08 -2.10
C THR A 71 4.62 -20.33 -0.88
N ASP A 72 5.02 -21.06 0.16
CA ASP A 72 5.77 -20.45 1.27
C ASP A 72 7.03 -19.75 0.74
N CYS A 73 7.21 -18.48 1.14
CA CYS A 73 8.31 -17.65 0.69
C CYS A 73 9.14 -17.17 1.89
N ALA A 74 10.46 -17.06 1.72
CA ALA A 74 11.30 -16.38 2.69
C ALA A 74 10.89 -14.90 2.76
N ALA A 75 10.65 -14.41 3.97
CA ALA A 75 10.21 -13.04 4.21
C ALA A 75 11.12 -12.34 5.22
N ALA A 76 11.39 -11.06 4.99
CA ALA A 76 12.11 -10.19 5.91
C ALA A 76 11.43 -8.82 5.93
N ALA A 77 11.39 -8.18 7.10
CA ALA A 77 10.80 -6.86 7.23
C ALA A 77 11.56 -5.99 8.24
N VAL A 78 11.61 -4.70 7.94
CA VAL A 78 12.02 -3.65 8.87
C VAL A 78 10.81 -2.76 9.16
N TYR A 79 10.77 -2.18 10.34
CA TYR A 79 9.60 -1.44 10.83
C TYR A 79 10.01 -0.07 11.35
N THR A 80 9.05 0.86 11.41
CA THR A 80 9.29 2.19 11.99
C THR A 80 9.79 2.10 13.44
N SER A 81 10.74 2.97 13.78
CA SER A 81 11.29 3.14 15.13
C SER A 81 10.48 4.11 15.99
N ASN A 82 9.43 4.74 15.45
CA ASN A 82 8.59 5.66 16.21
C ASN A 82 7.96 4.96 17.43
N LYS A 83 7.87 5.70 18.54
CA LYS A 83 7.21 5.27 19.78
C LYS A 83 5.71 5.06 19.54
N VAL A 84 5.06 5.93 18.77
CA VAL A 84 3.66 5.81 18.37
C VAL A 84 3.59 5.04 17.05
N LYS A 85 2.92 3.88 17.07
CA LYS A 85 2.82 2.98 15.91
C LYS A 85 1.52 2.20 15.94
N GLY A 86 0.97 1.92 14.76
CA GLY A 86 -0.28 1.18 14.63
C GLY A 86 -0.17 -0.28 15.09
N ALA A 87 -1.29 -0.84 15.52
CA ALA A 87 -1.42 -2.24 15.88
C ALA A 87 -0.95 -3.23 14.79
N PRO A 88 -1.14 -3.00 13.47
CA PRO A 88 -0.71 -3.94 12.44
C PRO A 88 0.76 -4.31 12.49
N ILE A 89 1.64 -3.38 12.89
CA ILE A 89 3.08 -3.64 13.01
C ILE A 89 3.38 -4.72 14.04
N GLN A 90 2.62 -4.77 15.14
CA GLN A 90 2.81 -5.81 16.17
C GLN A 90 2.30 -7.18 15.68
N VAL A 91 1.24 -7.18 14.88
CA VAL A 91 0.69 -8.41 14.30
C VAL A 91 1.67 -8.98 13.28
N THR A 92 2.12 -8.18 12.31
CA THR A 92 3.09 -8.64 11.28
C THR A 92 4.37 -9.16 11.91
N LYS A 93 4.91 -8.50 12.94
CA LYS A 93 6.11 -8.95 13.67
C LYS A 93 5.99 -10.33 14.32
N LYS A 94 4.77 -10.77 14.65
CA LYS A 94 4.55 -12.10 15.25
C LYS A 94 4.41 -13.21 14.20
N HIS A 95 4.15 -12.84 12.94
CA HIS A 95 3.92 -13.78 11.84
C HIS A 95 5.15 -13.92 10.92
N LEU A 96 6.20 -13.13 11.15
CA LEU A 96 7.53 -13.28 10.55
C LEU A 96 8.46 -13.96 11.54
#